data_AF-V7AMP9-F1
#
_entry.id   AF-V7AMP9-F1
#
_cell.length_a   1.000
_cell.length_b   1.000
_cell.length_c   1.000
_cell.angle_alpha   90.00
_cell.angle_beta   90.00
_cell.angle_gamma   90.00
#
_symmetry.space_group_name_H-M   'P 1'
#
loop_
_entity.id
_entity.type
_entity.pdbx_description
1 polymer ?
#
loop_
_entity_poly.entity_id
_entity_poly.type
_entity_poly.pdbx_seq_one_letter_code
_entity_poly.pdbx_strand_id
1 'polypeptide(L)'
;MGAKSSNSASNVLLERLRKLPMKVKIFLGLLLAAIALVLFKSTIRRRFYFFLASEIINSVGIIALTYKLFALKTCSGLSLITQELTALFLAARLLSSKFTVDNIYSVIDLISLSATLVIIWMIRFKLKSSYIKELDNMKLYLVVVPSAILAILIHPLLAQGRIAGIVMAFSFYLEAVSVLPQLRFMQNAKMIETFTGFYVFALGVSRFMALLHWIIQIYETKGAFLFLAGSGYFWFLAAFVAEMVQSFILADFTYYYIKRCLNFVS
;
A
#
# COMPACT_ATOMS: atom_id res chain seq x y z
N MET A 1 -31.41 -18.92 29.22
CA MET A 1 -30.74 -18.51 30.49
C MET A 1 -30.03 -19.76 31.03
N GLY A 2 -28.73 -19.82 31.36
CA GLY A 2 -27.62 -18.88 31.38
C GLY A 2 -26.35 -19.68 31.73
N ALA A 3 -25.23 -19.34 31.10
CA ALA A 3 -23.96 -20.06 31.16
C ALA A 3 -23.33 -20.07 32.57
N LYS A 4 -23.07 -21.27 33.12
CA LYS A 4 -22.37 -21.49 34.40
C LYS A 4 -21.45 -22.71 34.26
N SER A 5 -20.24 -22.53 33.71
CA SER A 5 -19.27 -23.65 33.58
C SER A 5 -17.80 -23.23 33.52
N SER A 6 -17.48 -22.02 33.01
CA SER A 6 -16.08 -21.64 32.76
C SER A 6 -15.23 -21.34 34.01
N ASN A 7 -15.81 -20.79 35.08
CA ASN A 7 -15.03 -20.33 36.26
C ASN A 7 -14.54 -21.45 37.20
N SER A 8 -15.08 -22.67 37.11
CA SER A 8 -14.69 -23.78 38.00
C SER A 8 -13.36 -24.41 37.57
N ALA A 9 -13.20 -24.66 36.26
CA ALA A 9 -12.02 -25.32 35.72
C ALA A 9 -10.76 -24.45 35.82
N SER A 10 -10.87 -23.13 35.61
CA SER A 10 -9.74 -22.20 35.73
C SER A 10 -9.18 -22.14 37.16
N ASN A 11 -10.06 -22.16 38.16
CA ASN A 11 -9.69 -22.07 39.56
C ASN A 11 -9.00 -23.35 40.07
N VAL A 12 -9.47 -24.53 39.62
CA VAL A 12 -8.85 -25.83 39.93
C VAL A 12 -7.46 -25.96 39.29
N LEU A 13 -7.27 -25.44 38.07
CA LEU A 13 -5.97 -25.41 37.40
C LEU A 13 -4.97 -24.47 38.11
N LEU A 14 -5.43 -23.30 38.56
CA LEU A 14 -4.63 -22.34 39.33
C LEU A 14 -4.14 -22.93 40.66
N GLU A 15 -4.99 -23.69 41.34
CA GLU A 15 -4.66 -24.32 42.61
C GLU A 15 -3.66 -25.48 42.45
N ARG A 16 -3.75 -26.24 41.34
CA ARG A 16 -2.76 -27.27 40.97
C ARG A 16 -1.41 -26.66 40.58
N LEU A 17 -1.40 -25.54 39.85
CA LEU A 17 -0.17 -24.82 39.51
C LEU A 17 0.55 -24.28 40.75
N ARG A 18 -0.20 -23.91 41.80
CA ARG A 18 0.36 -23.42 43.07
C ARG A 18 1.13 -24.49 43.84
N LYS A 19 0.80 -25.78 43.68
CA LYS A 19 1.42 -26.91 44.40
C LYS A 19 2.69 -27.47 43.72
N LEU A 20 3.09 -26.96 42.56
CA LEU A 20 4.29 -27.44 41.85
C LEU A 20 5.62 -26.93 42.48
N PRO A 21 6.71 -27.70 42.39
CA PRO A 21 8.02 -27.31 42.92
C PRO A 21 8.55 -26.05 42.21
N MET A 22 9.29 -25.20 42.94
CA MET A 22 9.69 -23.87 42.44
C MET A 22 10.51 -23.95 41.14
N LYS A 23 11.34 -24.98 40.97
CA LYS A 23 12.10 -25.26 39.74
C LYS A 23 11.19 -25.51 38.53
N VAL A 24 10.05 -26.20 38.72
CA VAL A 24 9.07 -26.48 37.66
C VAL A 24 8.28 -25.22 37.31
N LYS A 25 7.99 -24.35 38.27
CA LYS A 25 7.36 -23.04 38.01
C LYS A 25 8.27 -22.12 37.19
N ILE A 26 9.56 -22.07 37.51
CA ILE A 26 10.56 -21.31 36.74
C ILE A 26 10.67 -21.87 35.32
N PHE A 27 10.74 -23.19 35.16
CA PHE A 27 10.78 -23.85 33.85
C PHE A 27 9.52 -23.59 33.02
N LEU A 28 8.33 -23.69 33.63
CA LEU A 28 7.05 -23.41 32.96
C LEU A 28 6.92 -21.93 32.58
N GLY A 29 7.44 -21.02 33.41
CA GLY A 29 7.52 -19.58 33.12
C GLY A 29 8.47 -19.27 31.96
N LEU A 30 9.65 -19.90 31.91
CA LEU A 30 10.59 -19.78 30.79
C LEU A 30 10.01 -20.37 29.49
N LEU A 31 9.28 -21.48 29.58
CA LEU A 31 8.59 -22.10 28.45
C LEU A 31 7.46 -21.20 27.92
N LEU A 32 6.65 -20.62 28.81
CA LEU A 32 5.62 -19.64 28.45
C LEU A 32 6.22 -18.37 27.85
N ALA A 33 7.33 -17.88 28.38
CA ALA A 33 8.06 -16.73 27.82
C ALA A 33 8.64 -17.05 26.44
N ALA A 34 9.18 -18.26 26.23
CA ALA A 34 9.66 -18.72 24.93
C ALA A 34 8.53 -18.88 23.91
N ILE A 35 7.38 -19.45 24.31
CA ILE A 35 6.19 -19.56 23.47
C ILE A 35 5.63 -18.17 23.15
N ALA A 36 5.56 -17.26 24.12
CA ALA A 36 5.15 -15.88 23.91
C ALA A 36 6.11 -15.13 22.98
N LEU A 37 7.43 -15.35 23.09
CA LEU A 37 8.44 -14.79 22.19
C LEU A 37 8.33 -15.37 20.77
N VAL A 38 8.03 -16.67 20.63
CA VAL A 38 7.82 -17.32 19.33
C VAL A 38 6.53 -16.83 18.67
N LEU A 39 5.44 -16.69 19.42
CA LEU A 39 4.19 -16.12 18.93
C LEU A 39 4.35 -14.63 18.58
N PHE A 40 5.01 -13.85 19.43
CA PHE A 40 5.34 -12.45 19.18
C PHE A 40 6.21 -12.29 17.93
N LYS A 41 7.24 -13.13 17.77
CA LYS A 41 8.11 -13.17 16.58
C LYS A 41 7.36 -13.67 15.33
N SER A 42 6.43 -14.61 15.45
CA SER A 42 5.57 -15.09 14.37
C SER A 42 4.57 -14.01 13.91
N THR A 43 3.99 -13.26 14.85
CA THR A 43 3.12 -12.11 14.57
C THR A 43 3.90 -10.92 13.99
N ILE A 44 5.11 -10.61 14.48
CA ILE A 44 6.02 -9.63 13.84
C ILE A 44 6.38 -10.06 12.41
N ARG A 45 6.71 -11.33 12.22
CA ARG A 45 7.14 -11.86 10.91
C ARG A 45 6.01 -11.93 9.89
N ARG A 46 4.76 -12.19 10.30
CA ARG A 46 3.57 -12.17 9.42
C ARG A 46 3.20 -10.77 8.91
N ARG A 47 3.43 -9.72 9.71
CA ARG A 47 3.07 -8.32 9.37
C ARG A 47 3.81 -7.79 8.15
N PHE A 48 5.09 -8.09 7.99
CA PHE A 48 5.90 -7.62 6.85
C PHE A 48 5.49 -8.25 5.52
N TYR A 49 4.83 -9.41 5.49
CA TYR A 49 4.46 -10.05 4.23
C TYR A 49 3.32 -9.34 3.50
N PHE A 50 2.36 -8.73 4.20
CA PHE A 50 1.22 -8.08 3.53
C PHE A 50 1.64 -6.81 2.80
N PHE A 51 2.46 -5.97 3.44
CA PHE A 51 3.01 -4.78 2.79
C PHE A 51 3.98 -5.16 1.66
N LEU A 52 4.89 -6.11 1.90
CA LEU A 52 5.78 -6.62 0.86
C LEU A 52 5.01 -7.24 -0.32
N ALA A 53 3.96 -8.02 -0.06
CA ALA A 53 3.12 -8.60 -1.09
C ALA A 53 2.38 -7.51 -1.87
N SER A 54 1.90 -6.46 -1.21
CA SER A 54 1.29 -5.30 -1.88
C SER A 54 2.26 -4.66 -2.88
N GLU A 55 3.49 -4.38 -2.46
CA GLU A 55 4.53 -3.79 -3.32
C GLU A 55 4.92 -4.73 -4.49
N ILE A 56 5.04 -6.04 -4.24
CA ILE A 56 5.31 -7.04 -5.28
C ILE A 56 4.17 -7.08 -6.30
N ILE A 57 2.90 -7.13 -5.86
CA ILE A 57 1.74 -7.16 -6.76
C ILE A 57 1.69 -5.88 -7.60
N ASN A 58 1.96 -4.72 -6.99
CA ASN A 58 2.04 -3.44 -7.69
C ASN A 58 3.14 -3.46 -8.77
N SER A 59 4.33 -3.93 -8.43
CA SER A 59 5.45 -4.04 -9.36
C SER A 59 5.15 -4.99 -10.52
N VAL A 60 4.57 -6.16 -10.23
CA VAL A 60 4.11 -7.11 -11.26
C VAL A 60 3.07 -6.47 -12.18
N GLY A 61 2.15 -5.66 -11.65
CA GLY A 61 1.20 -4.90 -12.45
C GLY A 61 1.89 -3.94 -13.44
N ILE A 62 2.89 -3.19 -12.99
CA ILE A 62 3.67 -2.26 -13.83
C ILE A 62 4.46 -3.03 -14.91
N ILE A 63 5.05 -4.18 -14.56
CA ILE A 63 5.76 -5.05 -15.52
C ILE A 63 4.78 -5.60 -16.56
N ALA A 64 3.60 -6.08 -16.15
CA ALA A 64 2.57 -6.57 -17.06
C ALA A 64 2.07 -5.47 -18.01
N LEU A 65 1.91 -4.24 -17.52
CA LEU A 65 1.58 -3.08 -18.35
C LEU A 65 2.69 -2.79 -19.36
N THR A 66 3.95 -2.85 -18.94
CA THR A 66 5.10 -2.70 -19.85
C THR A 66 5.07 -3.76 -20.94
N TYR A 67 4.85 -5.03 -20.58
CA TYR A 67 4.70 -6.13 -21.53
C TYR A 67 3.56 -5.90 -22.53
N LYS A 68 2.40 -5.40 -22.08
CA LYS A 68 1.27 -5.02 -22.96
C LYS A 68 1.72 -4.03 -24.03
N LEU A 69 2.45 -2.98 -23.66
CA LEU A 69 2.89 -1.96 -24.61
C LEU A 69 3.86 -2.55 -25.65
N PHE A 70 4.71 -3.49 -25.26
CA PHE A 70 5.62 -4.17 -26.18
C PHE A 70 4.93 -5.18 -27.09
N ALA A 71 4.00 -5.97 -26.56
CA ALA A 71 3.31 -7.05 -27.27
C ALA A 71 2.17 -6.54 -28.17
N LEU A 72 1.29 -5.70 -27.62
CA LEU A 72 0.10 -5.20 -28.33
C LEU A 72 0.37 -3.91 -29.13
N LYS A 73 1.53 -3.28 -28.95
CA LYS A 73 1.93 -2.04 -29.65
C LYS A 73 0.86 -0.94 -29.57
N THR A 74 0.17 -0.85 -28.43
CA THR A 74 -0.87 0.16 -28.18
C THR A 74 -0.77 0.66 -26.74
N CYS A 75 -1.00 1.96 -26.55
CA CYS A 75 -1.16 2.58 -25.24
C CYS A 75 -2.61 3.07 -25.00
N SER A 76 -3.57 2.54 -25.76
CA SER A 76 -4.98 2.78 -25.52
C SER A 76 -5.36 2.44 -24.07
N GLY A 77 -6.31 3.19 -23.52
CA GLY A 77 -6.76 3.01 -22.14
C GLY A 77 -5.80 3.53 -21.06
N LEU A 78 -4.63 4.09 -21.39
CA LEU A 78 -3.61 4.47 -20.41
C LEU A 78 -3.44 6.01 -20.29
N SER A 79 -3.51 6.52 -19.07
CA SER A 79 -3.18 7.92 -18.73
C SER A 79 -1.67 8.08 -18.62
N LEU A 80 -1.11 9.00 -19.39
CA LEU A 80 0.30 9.40 -19.28
C LEU A 80 0.55 10.09 -17.94
N ILE A 81 -0.42 10.89 -17.49
CA ILE A 81 -0.32 11.69 -16.26
C ILE A 81 -0.20 10.79 -15.03
N THR A 82 -0.94 9.67 -14.97
CA THR A 82 -0.74 8.68 -13.90
C THR A 82 0.66 8.06 -13.95
N GLN A 83 1.20 7.76 -15.13
CA GLN A 83 2.56 7.20 -15.21
C GLN A 83 3.62 8.20 -14.73
N GLU A 84 3.46 9.48 -15.04
CA GLU A 84 4.35 10.54 -14.57
C GLU A 84 4.28 10.75 -13.05
N LEU A 85 3.06 10.72 -12.49
CA LEU A 85 2.87 10.75 -11.03
C LEU A 85 3.51 9.52 -10.37
N THR A 86 3.37 8.34 -10.99
CA THR A 86 3.99 7.10 -10.51
C THR A 86 5.52 7.19 -10.50
N ALA A 87 6.12 7.67 -11.58
CA ALA A 87 7.56 7.88 -11.62
C ALA A 87 8.02 8.91 -10.55
N LEU A 88 7.24 9.98 -10.35
CA LEU A 88 7.57 11.04 -9.39
C LEU A 88 7.55 10.54 -7.94
N PHE A 89 6.51 9.81 -7.53
CA PHE A 89 6.46 9.30 -6.15
C PHE A 89 7.49 8.19 -5.90
N LEU A 90 7.74 7.30 -6.88
CA LEU A 90 8.76 6.25 -6.76
C LEU A 90 10.16 6.87 -6.65
N ALA A 91 10.45 7.90 -7.45
CA ALA A 91 11.71 8.64 -7.35
C ALA A 91 11.85 9.32 -5.98
N ALA A 92 10.81 9.99 -5.49
CA ALA A 92 10.82 10.60 -4.16
C ALA A 92 11.04 9.55 -3.05
N ARG A 93 10.39 8.39 -3.13
CA ARG A 93 10.56 7.29 -2.17
C ARG A 93 12.01 6.80 -2.14
N LEU A 94 12.60 6.56 -3.32
CA LEU A 94 14.00 6.15 -3.44
C LEU A 94 15.00 7.21 -2.94
N LEU A 95 14.70 8.50 -3.10
CA LEU A 95 15.52 9.59 -2.56
C LEU A 95 15.44 9.68 -1.03
N SER A 96 14.27 9.37 -0.45
CA SER A 96 14.06 9.42 1.00
C SER A 96 14.60 8.19 1.74
N SER A 97 14.52 7.02 1.10
CA SER A 97 15.13 5.78 1.58
C SER A 97 16.64 5.91 1.44
N LYS A 98 17.43 5.70 2.51
CA LYS A 98 18.88 5.55 2.34
C LYS A 98 19.06 4.39 1.35
N PHE A 99 19.64 4.68 0.19
CA PHE A 99 19.83 3.71 -0.88
C PHE A 99 20.80 2.63 -0.40
N THR A 100 20.30 1.63 0.32
CA THR A 100 21.04 0.48 0.79
C THR A 100 20.60 -0.71 -0.06
N VAL A 101 21.53 -1.31 -0.79
CA VAL A 101 21.27 -2.45 -1.69
C VAL A 101 20.67 -3.66 -0.94
N ASP A 102 20.85 -3.71 0.38
CA ASP A 102 20.27 -4.75 1.25
C ASP A 102 18.77 -4.59 1.51
N ASN A 103 18.14 -3.49 1.08
CA ASN A 103 16.72 -3.24 1.30
C ASN A 103 15.88 -3.71 0.10
N ILE A 104 15.16 -4.84 0.27
CA ILE A 104 14.27 -5.41 -0.74
C ILE A 104 13.24 -4.40 -1.28
N TYR A 105 12.76 -3.48 -0.44
CA TYR A 105 11.80 -2.46 -0.85
C TYR A 105 12.41 -1.49 -1.88
N SER A 106 13.64 -1.02 -1.63
CA SER A 106 14.36 -0.13 -2.56
C SER A 106 14.64 -0.80 -3.91
N VAL A 107 14.88 -2.12 -3.93
CA VAL A 107 15.06 -2.88 -5.17
C VAL A 107 13.74 -2.96 -5.96
N ILE A 108 12.63 -3.25 -5.28
CA ILE A 108 11.29 -3.29 -5.91
C ILE A 108 10.90 -1.92 -6.47
N ASP A 109 11.15 -0.85 -5.71
CA ASP A 109 10.91 0.53 -6.14
C ASP A 109 11.76 0.89 -7.37
N LEU A 110 13.04 0.49 -7.41
CA LEU A 110 13.93 0.73 -8.55
C LEU A 110 13.46 0.01 -9.81
N ILE A 111 13.08 -1.27 -9.69
CA ILE A 111 12.52 -2.05 -10.80
C ILE A 111 11.24 -1.37 -11.31
N SER A 112 10.34 -1.01 -10.40
CA SER A 112 9.06 -0.36 -10.73
C SER A 112 9.27 1.00 -11.39
N LEU A 113 10.24 1.79 -10.93
CA LEU A 113 10.59 3.08 -11.52
C LEU A 113 11.14 2.89 -12.95
N SER A 114 12.06 1.94 -13.14
CA SER A 114 12.63 1.67 -14.46
C SER A 114 11.56 1.25 -15.48
N ALA A 115 10.64 0.36 -15.08
CA ALA A 115 9.53 -0.07 -15.91
C ALA A 115 8.57 1.10 -16.23
N THR A 116 8.27 1.95 -15.24
CA THR A 116 7.43 3.14 -15.43
C THR A 116 8.07 4.14 -16.39
N LEU A 117 9.39 4.37 -16.31
CA LEU A 117 10.11 5.23 -17.25
C LEU A 117 10.07 4.68 -18.67
N VAL A 118 10.18 3.36 -18.85
CA VAL A 118 10.01 2.71 -20.15
C VAL A 118 8.59 2.93 -20.68
N ILE A 119 7.56 2.77 -19.86
CA ILE A 119 6.16 3.06 -20.25
C ILE A 119 6.01 4.51 -20.72
N ILE A 120 6.51 5.48 -19.94
CA ILE A 120 6.45 6.92 -20.29
C ILE A 120 7.15 7.16 -21.63
N TRP A 121 8.34 6.61 -21.83
CA TRP A 121 9.08 6.71 -23.08
C TRP A 121 8.30 6.09 -24.26
N MET A 122 7.70 4.93 -24.07
CA MET A 122 6.88 4.28 -25.10
C MET A 122 5.67 5.12 -25.48
N ILE A 123 4.93 5.68 -24.52
CA ILE A 123 3.77 6.54 -24.80
C ILE A 123 4.21 7.81 -25.55
N ARG A 124 5.27 8.48 -25.09
CA ARG A 124 5.72 9.77 -25.64
C ARG A 124 6.33 9.67 -27.04
N PHE A 125 7.06 8.60 -27.32
CA PHE A 125 7.85 8.48 -28.56
C PHE A 125 7.37 7.40 -29.52
N LYS A 126 7.08 6.18 -29.04
CA LYS A 126 6.79 5.02 -29.89
C LYS A 126 5.31 4.86 -30.23
N LEU A 127 4.43 5.09 -29.25
CA LEU A 127 3.00 4.76 -29.31
C LEU A 127 2.10 6.01 -29.32
N LYS A 128 2.67 7.18 -29.60
CA LYS A 128 1.99 8.48 -29.57
C LYS A 128 0.70 8.52 -30.38
N SER A 129 0.61 7.78 -31.49
CA SER A 129 -0.59 7.71 -32.33
C SER A 129 -1.78 7.03 -31.64
N SER A 130 -1.53 6.11 -30.72
CA SER A 130 -2.57 5.40 -29.95
C SER A 130 -2.96 6.11 -28.65
N TYR A 131 -2.27 7.21 -28.30
CA TYR A 131 -2.55 7.98 -27.09
C TYR A 131 -3.63 9.03 -27.34
N ILE A 132 -4.69 9.00 -26.53
CA ILE A 132 -5.84 9.90 -26.66
C ILE A 132 -5.73 11.00 -25.61
N LYS A 133 -5.05 12.11 -25.97
CA LYS A 133 -4.80 13.24 -25.07
C LYS A 133 -6.10 13.87 -24.53
N GLU A 134 -7.16 13.87 -25.33
CA GLU A 134 -8.47 14.45 -24.99
C GLU A 134 -9.14 13.77 -23.79
N LEU A 135 -8.75 12.53 -23.45
CA LEU A 135 -9.27 11.82 -22.29
C LEU A 135 -8.45 12.12 -21.02
N ASP A 136 -7.21 12.57 -21.18
CA ASP A 136 -6.21 12.77 -20.12
C ASP A 136 -6.09 14.26 -19.72
N ASN A 137 -7.23 14.88 -19.37
CA ASN A 137 -7.33 16.33 -19.13
C ASN A 137 -7.01 16.77 -17.68
N MET A 138 -6.57 15.86 -16.81
CA MET A 138 -6.30 16.20 -15.41
C MET A 138 -4.98 16.97 -15.31
N LYS A 139 -4.96 18.14 -14.69
CA LYS A 139 -3.73 18.94 -14.61
C LYS A 139 -2.82 18.40 -13.50
N LEU A 140 -1.58 18.06 -13.84
CA LEU A 140 -0.58 17.47 -12.93
C LEU A 140 -0.43 18.26 -11.61
N TYR A 141 -0.39 19.60 -11.70
CA TYR A 141 -0.21 20.46 -10.52
C TYR A 141 -1.35 20.37 -9.51
N LEU A 142 -2.57 20.02 -9.93
CA LEU A 142 -3.71 19.86 -9.01
C LEU A 142 -3.52 18.68 -8.08
N VAL A 143 -2.66 17.73 -8.45
CA VAL A 143 -2.35 16.55 -7.64
C VAL A 143 -1.06 16.78 -6.87
N VAL A 144 -0.01 17.26 -7.55
CA VAL A 144 1.33 17.43 -6.95
C VAL A 144 1.35 18.51 -5.86
N VAL A 145 0.70 19.65 -6.08
CA VAL A 145 0.79 20.79 -5.15
C VAL A 145 0.11 20.48 -3.79
N PRO A 146 -1.12 19.94 -3.73
CA PRO A 146 -1.72 19.55 -2.46
C PRO A 146 -0.90 18.50 -1.71
N SER A 147 -0.36 17.49 -2.41
CA SER A 147 0.50 16.47 -1.79
C SER A 147 1.78 17.07 -1.21
N ALA A 148 2.39 18.05 -1.89
CA ALA A 148 3.56 18.75 -1.39
C ALA A 148 3.26 19.62 -0.16
N ILE A 149 2.13 20.34 -0.16
CA ILE A 149 1.70 21.15 1.00
C ILE A 149 1.47 20.24 2.21
N LEU A 150 0.73 19.14 2.02
CA LEU A 150 0.49 18.16 3.10
C LEU A 150 1.79 17.56 3.62
N ALA A 151 2.75 17.24 2.75
CA ALA A 151 4.06 16.71 3.13
C ALA A 151 4.87 17.68 4.00
N ILE A 152 4.79 18.99 3.75
CA ILE A 152 5.47 19.99 4.56
C ILE A 152 4.82 20.09 5.95
N LEU A 153 3.49 20.01 6.01
CA LEU A 153 2.72 20.13 7.26
C LEU A 153 2.82 18.87 8.13
N ILE A 154 2.71 17.69 7.54
CA ILE A 154 2.69 16.40 8.23
C ILE A 154 3.74 15.49 7.60
N HIS A 155 4.84 15.32 8.32
CA HIS A 155 5.94 14.44 7.93
C HIS A 155 6.51 13.72 9.15
N PRO A 156 7.14 12.55 8.95
CA PRO A 156 7.87 11.87 10.00
C PRO A 156 9.24 12.52 10.20
N LEU A 157 9.75 12.45 11.43
CA LEU A 157 11.15 12.72 11.72
C LEU A 157 11.98 11.48 11.39
N LEU A 158 12.81 11.59 10.34
CA LEU A 158 13.76 10.57 9.94
C LEU A 158 15.17 10.90 10.46
N ALA A 159 15.98 9.87 10.73
CA ALA A 159 17.38 10.02 11.15
C ALA A 159 18.26 10.71 10.08
N GLN A 160 17.83 10.66 8.82
CA GLN A 160 18.40 11.29 7.65
C GLN A 160 18.24 12.83 7.66
N GLY A 161 17.32 13.34 8.48
CA GLY A 161 16.97 14.75 8.57
C GLY A 161 15.55 15.04 8.09
N ARG A 162 15.11 16.28 8.37
CA ARG A 162 13.73 16.73 8.10
C ARG A 162 13.36 16.69 6.62
N ILE A 163 14.31 17.01 5.73
CA ILE A 163 14.08 17.01 4.27
C ILE A 163 13.72 15.61 3.78
N ALA A 164 14.44 14.58 4.21
CA ALA A 164 14.13 13.19 3.87
C ALA A 164 12.72 12.79 4.36
N GLY A 165 12.34 13.26 5.56
CA GLY A 165 10.99 13.05 6.09
C GLY A 165 9.90 13.68 5.21
N ILE A 166 10.09 14.92 4.78
CA ILE A 166 9.16 15.62 3.88
C ILE A 166 9.07 14.92 2.53
N VAL A 167 10.21 14.51 1.94
CA VAL A 167 10.23 13.80 0.65
C VAL A 167 9.53 12.44 0.78
N MET A 168 9.71 11.74 1.89
CA MET A 168 8.99 10.50 2.17
C MET A 168 7.49 10.75 2.27
N ALA A 169 7.07 11.75 3.06
CA ALA A 169 5.67 12.14 3.19
C ALA A 169 5.03 12.52 1.85
N PHE A 170 5.76 13.27 1.03
CA PHE A 170 5.35 13.62 -0.32
C PHE A 170 5.11 12.38 -1.18
N SER A 171 6.00 11.38 -1.12
CA SER A 171 5.83 10.13 -1.88
C SER A 171 4.54 9.40 -1.49
N PHE A 172 4.25 9.25 -0.19
CA PHE A 172 3.02 8.61 0.31
C PHE A 172 1.75 9.37 -0.10
N TYR A 173 1.74 10.70 0.10
CA TYR A 173 0.56 11.49 -0.26
C TYR A 173 0.34 11.55 -1.76
N LEU A 174 1.40 11.59 -2.57
CA LEU A 174 1.28 11.59 -4.01
C LEU A 174 0.81 10.24 -4.54
N GLU A 175 1.32 9.15 -3.98
CA GLU A 175 0.92 7.79 -4.32
C GLU A 175 -0.59 7.59 -4.13
N ALA A 176 -1.13 8.04 -3.00
CA ALA A 176 -2.54 7.88 -2.64
C ALA A 176 -3.51 8.46 -3.68
N VAL A 177 -3.09 9.53 -4.37
CA VAL A 177 -3.92 10.26 -5.35
C VAL A 177 -3.46 10.04 -6.80
N SER A 178 -2.32 9.40 -7.02
CA SER A 178 -1.70 9.22 -8.35
C SER A 178 -2.55 8.42 -9.34
N VAL A 179 -3.47 7.59 -8.83
CA VAL A 179 -4.38 6.77 -9.62
C VAL A 179 -5.55 7.59 -10.22
N LEU A 180 -5.87 8.76 -9.67
CA LEU A 180 -7.03 9.57 -10.09
C LEU A 180 -7.07 9.92 -11.59
N PRO A 181 -5.97 10.34 -12.25
CA PRO A 181 -5.99 10.61 -13.69
C PRO A 181 -6.36 9.37 -14.51
N GLN A 182 -5.81 8.19 -14.17
CA GLN A 182 -6.14 6.93 -14.82
C GLN A 182 -7.62 6.58 -14.69
N LEU A 183 -8.21 6.77 -13.50
CA LEU A 183 -9.63 6.52 -13.29
C LEU A 183 -10.50 7.43 -14.14
N ARG A 184 -10.19 8.73 -14.14
CA ARG A 184 -10.91 9.72 -14.94
C ARG A 184 -10.77 9.44 -16.44
N PHE A 185 -9.59 9.02 -16.88
CA PHE A 185 -9.34 8.60 -18.26
C PHE A 185 -10.29 7.45 -18.65
N MET A 186 -10.38 6.41 -17.83
CA MET A 186 -11.25 5.25 -18.08
C MET A 186 -12.73 5.58 -17.98
N GLN A 187 -13.12 6.52 -17.11
CA GLN A 187 -14.50 7.00 -17.03
C GLN A 187 -14.93 7.74 -18.29
N ASN A 188 -14.05 8.58 -18.83
CA ASN A 188 -14.27 9.32 -20.08
C ASN A 188 -14.16 8.42 -21.32
N ALA A 189 -13.34 7.37 -21.26
CA ALA A 189 -13.22 6.38 -22.32
C ALA A 189 -14.54 5.60 -22.43
N LYS A 190 -15.22 5.72 -23.58
CA LYS A 190 -16.47 5.01 -23.87
C LYS A 190 -16.28 3.50 -24.05
N MET A 191 -15.05 3.06 -24.32
CA MET A 191 -14.66 1.65 -24.36
C MET A 191 -13.52 1.43 -23.38
N ILE A 192 -13.69 0.49 -22.46
CA ILE A 192 -12.63 0.10 -21.53
C ILE A 192 -11.89 -1.08 -22.15
N GLU A 193 -10.62 -0.90 -22.42
CA GLU A 193 -9.77 -2.00 -22.90
C GLU A 193 -9.59 -3.03 -21.78
N THR A 194 -9.97 -4.28 -22.04
CA THR A 194 -10.04 -5.37 -21.05
C THR A 194 -8.72 -5.56 -20.29
N PHE A 195 -7.58 -5.42 -20.99
CA PHE A 195 -6.25 -5.56 -20.37
C PHE A 195 -5.99 -4.47 -19.32
N THR A 196 -6.34 -3.22 -19.64
CA THR A 196 -6.18 -2.09 -18.71
C THR A 196 -7.10 -2.27 -17.50
N GLY A 197 -8.30 -2.82 -17.70
CA GLY A 197 -9.21 -3.21 -16.62
C GLY A 197 -8.57 -4.20 -15.62
N PHE A 198 -7.94 -5.27 -16.12
CA PHE A 198 -7.25 -6.25 -15.26
C PHE A 198 -6.06 -5.65 -14.52
N TYR A 199 -5.29 -4.77 -15.16
CA TYR A 199 -4.19 -4.05 -14.50
C TYR A 199 -4.70 -3.21 -13.31
N VAL A 200 -5.75 -2.40 -13.52
CA VAL A 200 -6.28 -1.56 -12.45
C VAL A 200 -6.95 -2.40 -11.35
N PHE A 201 -7.56 -3.54 -11.70
CA PHE A 201 -8.06 -4.49 -10.71
C PHE A 201 -6.94 -5.11 -9.86
N ALA A 202 -5.84 -5.53 -10.48
CA ALA A 202 -4.67 -6.05 -9.76
C ALA A 202 -4.04 -4.98 -8.85
N LEU A 203 -3.97 -3.73 -9.32
CA LEU A 203 -3.62 -2.58 -8.50
C LEU A 203 -4.59 -2.45 -7.31
N GLY A 204 -5.88 -2.67 -7.52
CA GLY A 204 -6.93 -2.78 -6.49
C GLY A 204 -6.58 -3.74 -5.36
N VAL A 205 -6.26 -4.97 -5.75
CA VAL A 205 -5.90 -6.03 -4.81
C VAL A 205 -4.63 -5.67 -4.04
N SER A 206 -3.61 -5.12 -4.72
CA SER A 206 -2.39 -4.63 -4.07
C SER A 206 -2.71 -3.62 -2.96
N ARG A 207 -3.55 -2.61 -3.22
CA ARG A 207 -3.88 -1.58 -2.22
C ARG A 207 -4.74 -2.10 -1.09
N PHE A 208 -5.65 -3.03 -1.36
CA PHE A 208 -6.39 -3.71 -0.29
C PHE A 208 -5.45 -4.46 0.66
N MET A 209 -4.40 -5.11 0.15
CA MET A 209 -3.39 -5.78 0.98
C MET A 209 -2.57 -4.79 1.83
N ALA A 210 -2.23 -3.62 1.29
CA ALA A 210 -1.59 -2.54 2.04
C ALA A 210 -2.50 -2.03 3.17
N LEU A 211 -3.78 -1.77 2.87
CA LEU A 211 -4.74 -1.35 3.89
C LEU A 211 -4.90 -2.40 4.99
N LEU A 212 -4.96 -3.68 4.64
CA LEU A 212 -5.05 -4.78 5.60
C LEU A 212 -3.84 -4.81 6.53
N HIS A 213 -2.64 -4.55 6.02
CA HIS A 213 -1.44 -4.41 6.84
C HIS A 213 -1.60 -3.33 7.91
N TRP A 214 -2.07 -2.14 7.54
CA TRP A 214 -2.29 -1.03 8.47
C TRP A 214 -3.39 -1.35 9.51
N ILE A 215 -4.51 -1.96 9.10
CA ILE A 215 -5.59 -2.34 10.02
C ILE A 215 -5.09 -3.34 11.08
N ILE A 216 -4.36 -4.37 10.65
CA ILE A 216 -3.78 -5.36 11.57
C ILE A 216 -2.84 -4.66 12.56
N GLN A 217 -2.01 -3.73 12.07
CA GLN A 217 -1.06 -2.99 12.91
C GLN A 217 -1.76 -2.10 13.96
N ILE A 218 -2.85 -1.44 13.59
CA ILE A 218 -3.66 -0.63 14.52
C ILE A 218 -4.36 -1.50 15.55
N TYR A 219 -4.97 -2.61 15.12
CA TYR A 219 -5.69 -3.52 16.01
C TYR A 219 -4.77 -4.16 17.04
N GLU A 220 -3.61 -4.68 16.62
CA GLU A 220 -2.66 -5.35 17.50
C GLU A 220 -2.00 -4.39 18.51
N THR A 221 -1.85 -3.13 18.15
CA THR A 221 -1.31 -2.08 19.04
C THR A 221 -2.38 -1.40 19.87
N LYS A 222 -3.64 -1.87 19.83
CA LYS A 222 -4.80 -1.29 20.53
C LYS A 222 -4.98 0.21 20.22
N GLY A 223 -4.69 0.62 18.99
CA GLY A 223 -4.76 2.03 18.57
C GLY A 223 -3.56 2.88 19.01
N ALA A 224 -2.65 2.35 19.83
CA ALA A 224 -1.45 3.08 20.23
C ALA A 224 -0.57 3.41 19.01
N PHE A 225 -0.59 2.63 17.93
CA PHE A 225 0.19 2.90 16.72
C PHE A 225 -0.26 4.14 15.94
N LEU A 226 -1.55 4.48 15.96
CA LEU A 226 -2.05 5.71 15.33
C LEU A 226 -1.46 6.96 15.99
N PHE A 227 -1.18 6.87 17.28
CA PHE A 227 -0.63 7.93 18.12
C PHE A 227 0.68 7.50 18.77
N LEU A 228 1.52 6.69 18.09
CA LEU A 228 2.63 5.93 18.71
C LEU A 228 3.59 6.82 19.53
N ALA A 229 3.32 6.87 20.82
CA ALA A 229 3.80 7.80 21.84
C ALA A 229 2.95 9.07 21.91
N GLY A 230 2.48 9.42 23.11
CA GLY A 230 1.91 10.74 23.48
C GLY A 230 2.91 11.91 23.32
N SER A 231 3.61 11.92 22.19
CA SER A 231 4.63 12.80 21.66
C SER A 231 4.10 13.67 20.51
N GLY A 232 2.83 13.46 20.08
CA GLY A 232 2.13 14.37 19.16
C GLY A 232 2.41 14.19 17.67
N TYR A 233 2.97 13.05 17.23
CA TYR A 233 3.25 12.81 15.80
C TYR A 233 2.02 12.27 15.05
N PHE A 234 1.34 13.12 14.27
CA PHE A 234 0.19 12.77 13.41
C PHE A 234 0.56 11.98 12.13
N TRP A 235 1.83 11.67 11.93
CA TRP A 235 2.32 11.01 10.71
C TRP A 235 1.65 9.66 10.43
N PHE A 236 1.62 8.75 11.42
CA PHE A 236 1.05 7.41 11.21
C PHE A 236 -0.45 7.44 10.93
N LEU A 237 -1.16 8.38 11.58
CA LEU A 237 -2.57 8.64 11.27
C LEU A 237 -2.73 9.14 9.83
N ALA A 238 -1.90 10.09 9.41
CA ALA A 238 -1.96 10.63 8.05
C ALA A 238 -1.59 9.59 6.98
N ALA A 239 -0.61 8.72 7.25
CA ALA A 239 -0.26 7.60 6.37
C ALA A 239 -1.43 6.60 6.26
N PHE A 240 -2.07 6.25 7.37
CA PHE A 240 -3.26 5.41 7.37
C PHE A 240 -4.44 6.05 6.60
N VAL A 241 -4.67 7.35 6.79
CA VAL A 241 -5.71 8.08 6.04
C VAL A 241 -5.40 8.11 4.55
N ALA A 242 -4.13 8.29 4.16
CA ALA A 242 -3.72 8.24 2.76
C ALA A 242 -4.03 6.87 2.12
N GLU A 243 -3.77 5.79 2.84
CA GLU A 243 -4.06 4.40 2.41
C GLU A 243 -5.56 4.14 2.29
N MET A 244 -6.36 4.69 3.22
CA MET A 244 -7.82 4.67 3.13
C MET A 244 -8.30 5.42 1.89
N VAL A 245 -7.81 6.64 1.66
CA VAL A 245 -8.16 7.45 0.49
C VAL A 245 -7.88 6.68 -0.79
N GLN A 246 -6.68 6.10 -0.93
CA GLN A 246 -6.31 5.32 -2.10
C GLN A 246 -7.20 4.08 -2.29
N SER A 247 -7.49 3.36 -1.20
CA SER A 247 -8.33 2.16 -1.22
C SER A 247 -9.77 2.48 -1.61
N PHE A 248 -10.34 3.59 -1.10
CA PHE A 248 -11.69 4.02 -1.46
C PHE A 248 -11.79 4.45 -2.92
N ILE A 249 -10.82 5.23 -3.40
CA ILE A 249 -10.74 5.66 -4.80
C ILE A 249 -10.76 4.43 -5.74
N LEU A 250 -10.03 3.39 -5.36
CA LEU A 250 -9.88 2.19 -6.18
C LEU A 250 -11.05 1.21 -6.05
N ALA A 251 -11.68 1.16 -4.88
CA ALA A 251 -12.92 0.43 -4.66
C ALA A 251 -14.08 1.03 -5.48
N ASP A 252 -14.21 2.36 -5.48
CA ASP A 252 -15.19 3.08 -6.31
C ASP A 252 -14.99 2.76 -7.79
N PHE A 253 -13.74 2.80 -8.25
CA PHE A 253 -13.42 2.37 -9.61
C PHE A 253 -13.82 0.94 -9.89
N THR A 254 -13.45 -0.01 -9.01
CA THR A 254 -13.73 -1.43 -9.22
C THR A 254 -15.25 -1.68 -9.32
N TYR A 255 -16.04 -1.00 -8.49
CA TYR A 255 -17.49 -1.02 -8.54
C TYR A 255 -18.02 -0.54 -9.91
N TYR A 256 -17.59 0.63 -10.37
CA TYR A 256 -18.03 1.18 -11.67
C TYR A 256 -17.54 0.34 -12.86
N TYR A 257 -16.34 -0.23 -12.77
CA TYR A 257 -15.79 -1.12 -13.79
C TYR A 257 -16.64 -2.38 -13.94
N ILE A 258 -16.93 -3.10 -12.83
CA ILE A 258 -17.77 -4.29 -12.84
C ILE A 258 -19.17 -3.96 -13.38
N LYS A 259 -19.77 -2.85 -12.92
CA LYS A 259 -21.07 -2.40 -13.40
C LYS A 259 -21.09 -2.15 -14.91
N ARG A 260 -20.06 -1.53 -15.47
CA ARG A 260 -19.94 -1.31 -16.92
C ARG A 260 -19.73 -2.62 -17.69
N CYS A 261 -18.91 -3.55 -17.18
CA CYS A 261 -18.73 -4.85 -17.79
C CYS A 261 -20.04 -5.65 -17.83
N LEU A 262 -20.82 -5.65 -16.74
CA LEU A 262 -22.11 -6.33 -16.69
C LEU A 262 -23.12 -5.73 -17.67
N ASN A 263 -23.20 -4.40 -17.76
CA ASN A 263 -24.10 -3.72 -18.69
C ASN A 263 -23.71 -3.87 -20.18
N PHE A 264 -22.46 -4.25 -20.47
CA PHE A 264 -22.01 -4.55 -21.85
C PHE A 264 -22.38 -5.98 -22.29
N VAL A 265 -22.72 -6.86 -21.36
CA VAL A 265 -23.08 -8.27 -21.61
C VAL A 265 -24.61 -8.46 -21.70
N SER A 266 -25.40 -7.48 -21.24
CA SER A 266 -26.86 -7.41 -21.39
C SER A 266 -27.29 -6.64 -22.62
#